data_AF-A0A914Y7U2-F1
#
_entry.id   AF-A0A914Y7U2-F1
#
_cell.length_a   1.000
_cell.length_b   1.000
_cell.length_c   1.000
_cell.angle_alpha   90.00
_cell.angle_beta   90.00
_cell.angle_gamma   90.00
#
_symmetry.space_group_name_H-M   'P 1'
#
loop_
_entity.id
_entity.type
_entity.pdbx_description
1 polymer ?
#
loop_
_entity_poly.entity_id
_entity_poly.type
_entity_poly.pdbx_seq_one_letter_code
_entity_poly.pdbx_strand_id
1 'polypeptide(L)'
;MFDTYNIVFTIYLFFSGCSEGAYGSVLRYEIPIIEAMVKKYAPSAPITVIIPSKMHSFRFFKKNINPSDRSDDQNIRPGSVVDSVLVNNSYAEFFLNSHLAIQGTAKTPKYTIIYSTEKDASLDMFERWTNALCYDFQIVTSPTSLPAPVYIANRYAERGRQIYNTLP
;
A
#
# COMPACT_ATOMS: atom_id res chain seq x y z
N MET A 1 12.91 -25.85 23.12
CA MET A 1 12.86 -26.41 21.76
C MET A 1 11.43 -26.18 21.29
N PHE A 2 11.18 -25.04 20.66
CA PHE A 2 9.85 -24.73 20.15
C PHE A 2 9.63 -25.61 18.93
N ASP A 3 8.71 -26.57 19.03
CA ASP A 3 8.27 -27.30 17.86
C ASP A 3 7.79 -26.30 16.82
N THR A 4 8.57 -26.20 15.75
CA THR A 4 8.27 -25.47 14.52
C THR A 4 7.01 -26.08 13.92
N TYR A 5 5.85 -25.60 14.38
CA TYR A 5 4.67 -25.56 13.53
C TYR A 5 5.15 -24.98 12.19
N ASN A 6 5.02 -25.76 11.12
CA ASN A 6 5.16 -25.28 9.75
C ASN A 6 4.06 -24.25 9.50
N ILE A 7 4.21 -23.05 10.08
CA ILE A 7 3.36 -21.91 9.77
C ILE A 7 3.79 -21.52 8.37
N VAL A 8 3.01 -21.95 7.40
CA VAL A 8 3.11 -21.43 6.03
C VAL A 8 2.57 -20.02 6.09
N PHE A 9 3.47 -19.03 6.10
CA PHE A 9 3.11 -17.62 6.04
C PHE A 9 3.60 -17.03 4.72
N THR A 10 2.78 -16.14 4.15
CA THR A 10 3.14 -15.34 2.98
C THR A 10 3.63 -13.97 3.42
N ILE A 11 4.63 -13.43 2.73
CA ILE A 11 5.25 -12.14 3.05
C ILE A 11 4.76 -11.09 2.05
N TYR A 12 4.03 -10.10 2.55
CA TYR A 12 3.60 -8.93 1.77
C TYR A 12 4.42 -7.70 2.20
N LEU A 13 5.14 -7.10 1.26
CA LEU A 13 6.00 -5.94 1.49
C LEU A 13 5.38 -4.71 0.83
N PHE A 14 5.08 -3.67 1.62
CA PHE A 14 4.64 -2.38 1.11
C PHE A 14 5.81 -1.40 1.06
N PHE A 15 6.23 -0.99 -0.14
CA PHE A 15 7.38 -0.11 -0.35
C PHE A 15 6.91 1.33 -0.60
N SER A 16 7.11 2.21 0.38
CA SER A 16 6.70 3.61 0.29
C SER A 16 7.77 4.49 -0.38
N GLY A 17 7.34 5.53 -1.08
CA GLY A 17 8.24 6.59 -1.57
C GLY A 17 8.92 6.29 -2.91
N CYS A 18 8.55 5.19 -3.57
CA CYS A 18 9.03 4.85 -4.90
C CYS A 18 8.11 5.45 -5.98
N SER A 19 8.69 6.14 -6.95
CA SER A 19 7.98 6.51 -8.19
C SER A 19 8.07 5.39 -9.22
N GLU A 20 7.22 5.42 -10.24
CA GLU A 20 7.23 4.42 -11.33
C GLU A 20 8.58 4.29 -12.02
N GLY A 21 9.29 5.42 -12.21
CA GLY A 21 10.62 5.42 -12.82
C GLY A 21 11.69 4.66 -12.01
N ALA A 22 11.45 4.42 -10.72
CA ALA A 22 12.37 3.68 -9.86
C ALA A 22 12.05 2.18 -9.77
N TYR A 23 10.94 1.70 -10.35
CA TYR A 23 10.55 0.29 -10.28
C TYR A 23 11.64 -0.64 -10.83
N GLY A 24 12.26 -0.25 -11.95
CA GLY A 24 13.38 -1.02 -12.53
C GLY A 24 14.58 -1.15 -11.58
N SER A 25 14.89 -0.11 -10.80
CA SER A 25 15.95 -0.14 -9.80
C SER A 25 15.59 -1.03 -8.61
N VAL A 26 14.35 -0.94 -8.11
CA VAL A 26 13.87 -1.81 -7.02
C VAL A 26 13.95 -3.28 -7.43
N LEU A 27 13.43 -3.61 -8.63
CA LEU A 27 13.48 -4.96 -9.18
C LEU A 27 14.91 -5.48 -9.37
N ARG A 28 15.84 -4.60 -9.79
CA ARG A 28 17.22 -4.98 -10.09
C ARG A 28 18.09 -5.13 -8.84
N TYR A 29 17.91 -4.28 -7.84
CA TYR A 29 18.86 -4.14 -6.73
C TYR A 29 18.27 -4.56 -5.37
N GLU A 30 16.99 -4.34 -5.11
CA GLU A 30 16.39 -4.59 -3.80
C GLU A 30 15.75 -5.98 -3.71
N ILE A 31 14.98 -6.37 -4.73
CA ILE A 31 14.31 -7.68 -4.76
C ILE A 31 15.27 -8.87 -4.59
N PRO A 32 16.44 -8.93 -5.27
CA PRO A 32 17.35 -10.07 -5.10
C PRO A 32 17.88 -10.21 -3.66
N ILE A 33 18.07 -9.08 -2.96
CA ILE A 33 18.50 -9.08 -1.56
C ILE A 33 17.38 -9.61 -0.66
N ILE A 34 16.14 -9.17 -0.91
CA ILE A 34 14.96 -9.64 -0.18
C ILE A 34 14.76 -11.14 -0.39
N GLU A 35 14.81 -11.61 -1.63
CA GLU A 35 14.70 -13.04 -1.96
C GLU A 35 15.79 -13.86 -1.25
N ALA A 36 17.05 -13.40 -1.28
CA ALA A 36 18.15 -14.09 -0.60
C ALA A 36 17.93 -14.19 0.91
N MET A 37 17.41 -13.12 1.54
CA MET A 37 17.11 -13.09 2.96
C MET A 37 15.93 -14.01 3.31
N VAL A 38 14.84 -13.94 2.54
CA VAL A 38 13.67 -14.82 2.76
C VAL A 38 14.05 -16.27 2.51
N LYS A 39 14.82 -16.59 1.47
CA LYS A 39 15.30 -17.95 1.23
C LYS A 39 16.13 -18.50 2.39
N LYS A 40 16.88 -17.63 3.09
CA LYS A 40 17.70 -18.03 4.24
C LYS A 40 16.87 -18.32 5.50
N TYR A 41 15.83 -17.53 5.77
CA TYR A 41 15.11 -17.57 7.05
C TYR A 41 13.67 -18.12 6.96
N ALA A 42 13.05 -18.07 5.80
CA ALA A 42 11.69 -18.50 5.51
C ALA A 42 11.60 -19.08 4.07
N PRO A 43 12.32 -20.19 3.77
CA PRO A 43 12.53 -20.68 2.40
C PRO A 43 11.25 -21.07 1.64
N SER A 44 10.15 -21.30 2.35
CA SER A 44 8.86 -21.69 1.76
C SER A 44 7.86 -20.53 1.69
N ALA A 45 8.20 -19.35 2.18
CA ALA A 45 7.30 -18.20 2.22
C ALA A 45 7.28 -17.48 0.86
N PRO A 46 6.11 -17.37 0.19
CA PRO A 46 6.00 -16.53 -1.00
C PRO A 46 6.18 -15.06 -0.63
N ILE A 47 6.64 -14.26 -1.60
CA ILE A 47 6.89 -12.82 -1.45
C ILE A 47 6.06 -12.08 -2.48
N THR A 48 5.38 -11.03 -2.04
CA THR A 48 4.74 -10.06 -2.93
C THR A 48 5.12 -8.65 -2.52
N VAL A 49 5.57 -7.84 -3.48
CA VAL A 49 5.98 -6.45 -3.26
C VAL A 49 4.99 -5.50 -3.93
N ILE A 50 4.42 -4.62 -3.10
CA ILE A 50 3.35 -3.68 -3.44
C ILE A 50 3.87 -2.26 -3.21
N ILE A 51 3.73 -1.40 -4.20
CA ILE A 51 4.14 0.01 -4.11
C ILE A 51 2.90 0.89 -4.01
N PRO A 52 2.57 1.39 -2.80
CA PRO A 52 1.58 2.44 -2.63
C PRO A 52 2.15 3.80 -3.06
N SER A 53 1.42 4.49 -3.93
CA SER A 53 1.77 5.83 -4.40
C SER A 53 0.57 6.77 -4.38
N LYS A 54 0.80 7.96 -3.81
CA LYS A 54 -0.08 9.13 -3.99
C LYS A 54 0.52 10.16 -4.97
N MET A 55 1.65 9.84 -5.59
CA MET A 55 2.34 10.73 -6.53
C MET A 55 1.78 10.56 -7.94
N HIS A 56 0.55 11.04 -8.15
CA HIS A 56 -0.13 11.03 -9.45
C HIS A 56 -1.12 12.20 -9.53
N SER A 57 -1.79 12.39 -10.68
CA SER A 57 -2.76 13.48 -10.84
C SER A 57 -4.23 13.06 -10.74
N PHE A 58 -4.53 11.75 -10.83
CA PHE A 58 -5.91 11.25 -10.77
C PHE A 58 -6.68 11.69 -9.50
N ARG A 59 -7.97 11.96 -9.69
CA ARG A 59 -9.00 12.21 -8.68
C ARG A 59 -10.28 11.53 -9.13
N PHE A 60 -11.03 10.98 -8.17
CA PHE A 60 -12.26 10.24 -8.42
C PHE A 60 -13.44 10.98 -7.81
N PHE A 61 -14.53 11.06 -8.57
CA PHE A 61 -15.71 11.84 -8.22
C PHE A 61 -16.96 10.98 -8.31
N LYS A 62 -17.93 11.25 -7.43
CA LYS A 62 -19.27 10.70 -7.56
C LYS A 62 -19.91 11.25 -8.84
N LYS A 63 -20.76 10.46 -9.49
CA LYS A 63 -21.52 10.89 -10.67
C LYS A 63 -22.40 12.12 -10.38
N ASN A 64 -22.98 12.16 -9.20
CA ASN A 64 -23.79 13.26 -8.71
C ASN A 64 -23.15 13.81 -7.44
N ILE A 65 -22.87 15.11 -7.42
CA ILE A 65 -22.33 15.84 -6.27
C ILE A 65 -23.28 16.98 -5.97
N ASN A 66 -23.77 17.05 -4.74
CA ASN A 66 -24.52 18.21 -4.26
C ASN A 66 -23.55 19.17 -3.56
N PRO A 67 -23.40 20.42 -4.04
CA PRO A 67 -22.49 21.40 -3.43
C PRO A 67 -22.81 21.75 -1.97
N SER A 68 -24.04 21.48 -1.53
CA SER A 68 -24.49 21.74 -0.16
C SER A 68 -24.10 20.63 0.83
N ASP A 69 -23.65 19.48 0.32
CA ASP A 69 -23.24 18.35 1.17
C ASP A 69 -21.89 18.62 1.84
N ARG A 70 -21.56 17.84 2.88
CA ARG A 70 -20.24 17.90 3.50
C ARG A 70 -19.16 17.32 2.58
N SER A 71 -17.89 17.67 2.81
CA SER A 71 -16.77 17.23 1.98
C SER A 71 -16.69 15.70 1.85
N ASP A 72 -16.87 14.97 2.94
CA ASP A 72 -16.89 13.51 2.96
C ASP A 72 -18.07 12.93 2.14
N ASP A 73 -19.23 13.57 2.20
CA ASP A 73 -20.40 13.23 1.38
C ASP A 73 -20.25 13.59 -0.10
N GLN A 74 -19.38 14.54 -0.45
CA GLN A 74 -19.07 14.87 -1.85
C GLN A 74 -18.04 13.92 -2.48
N ASN A 75 -17.22 13.23 -1.67
CA ASN A 75 -16.17 12.32 -2.14
C ASN A 75 -16.65 10.89 -2.33
N ILE A 76 -15.89 10.07 -3.07
CA ILE A 76 -16.13 8.63 -3.17
C ILE A 76 -16.03 7.95 -1.79
N ARG A 77 -16.80 6.88 -1.59
CA ARG A 77 -16.89 6.23 -0.27
C ARG A 77 -15.59 5.47 0.08
N PRO A 78 -15.23 5.34 1.36
CA PRO A 78 -14.23 4.38 1.80
C PRO A 78 -14.53 2.97 1.28
N GLY A 79 -13.50 2.23 0.88
CA GLY A 79 -13.60 0.92 0.24
C GLY A 79 -13.87 0.97 -1.27
N SER A 80 -13.96 2.15 -1.89
CA SER A 80 -14.10 2.24 -3.36
C SER A 80 -12.80 1.82 -4.03
N VAL A 81 -12.90 0.93 -5.01
CA VAL A 81 -11.77 0.40 -5.79
C VAL A 81 -11.94 0.76 -7.27
N VAL A 82 -10.83 1.04 -7.94
CA VAL A 82 -10.75 1.13 -9.41
C VAL A 82 -9.55 0.32 -9.88
N ASP A 83 -9.82 -0.80 -10.52
CA ASP A 83 -8.87 -1.83 -10.95
C ASP A 83 -8.84 -2.02 -12.48
N SER A 84 -9.67 -1.25 -13.20
CA SER A 84 -9.91 -1.40 -14.63
C SER A 84 -9.89 -0.03 -15.33
N VAL A 85 -9.57 -0.04 -16.64
CA VAL A 85 -9.52 1.12 -17.56
C VAL A 85 -8.43 2.16 -17.28
N LEU A 86 -8.19 2.51 -16.00
CA LEU A 86 -7.27 3.58 -15.58
C LEU A 86 -5.96 3.06 -14.98
N VAL A 87 -5.74 1.75 -15.04
CA VAL A 87 -4.58 1.06 -14.48
C VAL A 87 -3.55 0.72 -15.55
N ASN A 88 -2.31 0.48 -15.14
CA ASN A 88 -1.25 0.07 -16.05
C ASN A 88 -1.54 -1.32 -16.67
N ASN A 89 -1.30 -1.50 -17.98
CA ASN A 89 -1.46 -2.80 -18.65
C ASN A 89 -0.31 -3.79 -18.38
N SER A 90 0.85 -3.28 -17.98
CA SER A 90 2.06 -4.08 -17.72
C SER A 90 2.20 -4.54 -16.28
N TYR A 91 1.53 -3.89 -15.33
CA TYR A 91 1.56 -4.23 -13.91
C TYR A 91 0.16 -4.49 -13.38
N ALA A 92 0.02 -5.44 -12.46
CA ALA A 92 -1.20 -5.57 -11.69
C ALA A 92 -1.31 -4.36 -10.75
N GLU A 93 -2.34 -3.54 -10.95
CA GLU A 93 -2.48 -2.25 -10.30
C GLU A 93 -3.94 -1.95 -9.98
N PHE A 94 -4.16 -1.27 -8.87
CA PHE A 94 -5.50 -0.81 -8.47
C PHE A 94 -5.39 0.51 -7.70
N PHE A 95 -6.45 1.32 -7.77
CA PHE A 95 -6.68 2.43 -6.87
C PHE A 95 -7.63 1.99 -5.77
N LEU A 96 -7.34 2.37 -4.53
CA LEU A 96 -8.22 2.07 -3.39
C LEU A 96 -8.38 3.31 -2.53
N ASN A 97 -9.62 3.80 -2.42
CA ASN A 97 -9.95 4.88 -1.49
C ASN A 97 -10.43 4.28 -0.16
N SER A 98 -9.54 4.16 0.81
CA SER A 98 -9.84 3.59 2.13
C SER A 98 -10.35 4.59 3.17
N HIS A 99 -10.25 5.90 2.91
CA HIS A 99 -10.42 6.95 3.93
C HIS A 99 -11.52 7.94 3.59
N LEU A 100 -11.99 8.65 4.63
CA LEU A 100 -12.88 9.81 4.48
C LEU A 100 -12.05 11.07 4.19
N ALA A 101 -12.47 11.86 3.21
CA ALA A 101 -11.86 13.15 2.92
C ALA A 101 -12.56 14.25 3.73
N ILE A 102 -11.97 14.55 4.90
CA ILE A 102 -12.46 15.59 5.82
C ILE A 102 -12.56 16.95 5.12
N GLN A 103 -11.61 17.26 4.23
CA GLN A 103 -11.60 18.49 3.47
C GLN A 103 -11.07 18.25 2.06
N GLY A 104 -11.69 18.92 1.08
CA GLY A 104 -11.26 18.91 -0.31
C GLY A 104 -11.53 17.58 -1.01
N THR A 105 -10.79 17.31 -2.09
CA THR A 105 -10.94 16.08 -2.87
C THR A 105 -9.99 15.00 -2.37
N ALA A 106 -10.52 13.80 -2.12
CA ALA A 106 -9.77 12.63 -1.70
C ALA A 106 -8.61 12.33 -2.66
N LYS A 107 -7.43 12.12 -2.09
CA LYS A 107 -6.25 11.66 -2.83
C LYS A 107 -6.16 10.13 -2.74
N THR A 108 -6.91 9.45 -3.60
CA THR A 108 -6.93 7.99 -3.68
C THR A 108 -5.57 7.43 -4.06
N PRO A 109 -4.89 6.68 -3.19
CA PRO A 109 -3.64 6.02 -3.54
C PRO A 109 -3.82 4.97 -4.62
N LYS A 110 -2.76 4.80 -5.38
CA LYS A 110 -2.54 3.74 -6.36
C LYS A 110 -1.61 2.69 -5.76
N TYR A 111 -1.91 1.42 -5.97
CA TYR A 111 -1.11 0.30 -5.48
C TYR A 111 -0.66 -0.51 -6.70
N THR A 112 0.64 -0.56 -6.92
CA THR A 112 1.23 -1.32 -8.03
C THR A 112 1.95 -2.56 -7.47
N ILE A 113 1.56 -3.75 -7.91
CA ILE A 113 2.27 -4.99 -7.60
C ILE A 113 3.40 -5.12 -8.61
N ILE A 114 4.63 -4.94 -8.14
CA ILE A 114 5.81 -4.94 -9.03
C ILE A 114 6.50 -6.30 -9.09
N TYR A 115 6.30 -7.14 -8.08
CA TYR A 115 6.95 -8.44 -7.96
C TYR A 115 6.08 -9.38 -7.10
N SER A 116 5.91 -10.63 -7.53
CA SER A 116 5.21 -11.68 -6.78
C SER A 116 5.79 -13.05 -7.12
N THR A 117 6.07 -13.87 -6.11
CA THR A 117 6.30 -15.32 -6.27
C THR A 117 5.03 -16.14 -6.04
N GLU A 118 3.95 -15.50 -5.58
CA GLU A 118 2.67 -16.13 -5.34
C GLU A 118 1.93 -16.31 -6.67
N LYS A 119 1.58 -17.56 -7.01
CA LYS A 119 1.06 -17.92 -8.33
C LYS A 119 -0.42 -17.63 -8.51
N ASP A 120 -1.21 -17.80 -7.46
CA ASP A 120 -2.67 -17.81 -7.52
C ASP A 120 -3.33 -16.62 -6.80
N ALA A 121 -2.55 -15.57 -6.52
CA ALA A 121 -3.04 -14.37 -5.86
C ALA A 121 -3.90 -13.52 -6.80
N SER A 122 -5.18 -13.32 -6.46
CA SER A 122 -6.07 -12.44 -7.21
C SER A 122 -5.91 -10.97 -6.80
N LEU A 123 -6.23 -10.05 -7.72
CA LEU A 123 -6.21 -8.61 -7.43
C LEU A 123 -7.21 -8.25 -6.31
N ASP A 124 -8.42 -8.82 -6.34
CA ASP A 124 -9.44 -8.72 -5.29
C ASP A 124 -8.90 -9.03 -3.88
N MET A 125 -7.99 -10.00 -3.77
CA MET A 125 -7.39 -10.38 -2.49
C MET A 125 -6.52 -9.23 -1.96
N PHE A 126 -5.67 -8.66 -2.81
CA PHE A 126 -4.82 -7.52 -2.46
C PHE A 126 -5.64 -6.29 -2.11
N GLU A 127 -6.73 -6.03 -2.84
CA GLU A 127 -7.63 -4.91 -2.56
C GLU A 127 -8.26 -5.02 -1.17
N ARG A 128 -8.82 -6.19 -0.84
CA ARG A 128 -9.47 -6.45 0.45
C ARG A 128 -8.48 -6.36 1.60
N TRP A 129 -7.30 -6.97 1.47
CA TRP A 129 -6.28 -6.91 2.52
C TRP A 129 -5.71 -5.51 2.70
N THR A 130 -5.41 -4.82 1.61
CA THR A 130 -4.91 -3.44 1.66
C THR A 130 -5.95 -2.54 2.34
N ASN A 131 -7.24 -2.73 2.02
CA ASN A 131 -8.32 -2.02 2.70
C ASN A 131 -8.38 -2.37 4.18
N ALA A 132 -8.36 -3.65 4.56
CA ALA A 132 -8.37 -4.07 5.96
C ALA A 132 -7.21 -3.48 6.76
N LEU A 133 -5.99 -3.49 6.22
CA LEU A 133 -4.81 -2.89 6.84
C LEU A 133 -4.91 -1.38 7.03
N CYS A 134 -5.78 -0.68 6.28
CA CYS A 134 -6.05 0.74 6.49
C CYS A 134 -6.91 1.02 7.74
N TYR A 135 -7.61 0.02 8.28
CA TYR A 135 -8.38 0.14 9.53
C TYR A 135 -7.55 -0.26 10.76
N ASP A 136 -6.34 -0.80 10.57
CA ASP A 136 -5.51 -1.34 11.66
C ASP A 136 -4.51 -0.33 12.24
N PHE A 137 -4.64 0.95 11.89
CA PHE A 137 -3.72 1.97 12.40
C PHE A 137 -4.09 2.37 13.83
N GLN A 138 -3.35 1.83 14.79
CA GLN A 138 -3.63 1.88 16.24
C GLN A 138 -3.70 3.27 16.89
N ILE A 139 -3.34 4.35 16.18
CA ILE A 139 -3.33 5.71 16.72
C ILE A 139 -4.67 6.44 16.51
N VAL A 140 -5.42 6.08 15.46
CA VAL A 140 -6.68 6.75 15.13
C VAL A 140 -7.82 5.75 14.97
N THR A 141 -9.03 6.15 15.31
CA THR A 141 -10.25 5.31 15.20
C THR A 141 -10.89 5.35 13.81
N SER A 142 -10.35 6.16 12.90
CA SER A 142 -10.80 6.31 11.51
C SER A 142 -9.83 5.59 10.55
N PRO A 143 -10.32 5.02 9.44
CA PRO A 143 -9.44 4.38 8.48
C PRO A 143 -8.47 5.38 7.85
N THR A 144 -7.24 4.93 7.66
CA THR A 144 -6.17 5.74 7.09
C THR A 144 -6.10 5.60 5.59
N SER A 145 -5.57 6.62 4.93
CA SER A 145 -5.44 6.67 3.47
C SER A 145 -4.36 5.75 2.89
N LEU A 146 -3.59 5.05 3.71
CA LEU A 146 -2.56 4.07 3.36
C LEU A 146 -2.61 2.97 4.43
N PRO A 147 -2.11 1.75 4.14
CA PRO A 147 -2.08 0.66 5.11
C PRO A 147 -1.27 1.02 6.35
N ALA A 148 -1.65 0.47 7.51
CA ALA A 148 -0.95 0.68 8.77
C ALA A 148 0.57 0.43 8.69
N PRO A 149 1.08 -0.64 8.04
CA PRO A 149 2.52 -0.86 7.91
C PRO A 149 3.26 0.31 7.24
N VAL A 150 2.63 0.93 6.23
CA VAL A 150 3.21 2.07 5.49
C VAL A 150 3.23 3.33 6.37
N TYR A 151 2.14 3.58 7.09
CA TYR A 151 2.08 4.71 8.03
C TYR A 151 3.12 4.57 9.13
N ILE A 152 3.26 3.36 9.70
CA ILE A 152 4.23 3.07 10.74
C ILE A 152 5.66 3.25 10.21
N ALA A 153 5.98 2.72 9.03
CA ALA A 153 7.30 2.88 8.41
C ALA A 153 7.64 4.37 8.19
N ASN A 154 6.69 5.16 7.67
CA ASN A 154 6.88 6.60 7.49
C ASN A 154 7.12 7.35 8.81
N ARG A 155 6.40 6.99 9.88
CA ARG A 155 6.63 7.57 11.22
C ARG A 155 8.01 7.23 11.77
N TYR A 156 8.48 6.00 11.57
CA TYR A 156 9.84 5.63 11.96
C TYR A 156 10.90 6.37 11.16
N ALA A 157 10.70 6.55 9.84
CA ALA A 157 11.61 7.33 9.01
C ALA A 157 11.64 8.80 9.44
N GLU A 158 10.48 9.40 9.72
CA GLU A 158 10.36 10.77 10.25
C GLU A 158 11.13 10.92 11.58
N ARG A 159 10.92 9.98 12.52
CA ARG A 159 11.65 9.96 13.80
C ARG A 159 13.15 9.79 13.61
N GLY A 160 13.57 8.90 12.71
CA GLY A 160 14.99 8.69 12.37
C GLY A 160 15.64 9.98 11.85
N ARG A 161 14.94 10.72 10.98
CA ARG A 161 15.38 12.03 10.50
C ARG A 161 15.52 13.05 11.63
N GLN A 162 14.55 13.11 12.54
CA GLN A 162 14.62 14.01 13.70
C GLN A 162 15.85 13.71 14.57
N ILE A 163 16.11 12.43 14.87
CA ILE A 163 17.29 12.02 15.64
C ILE A 163 18.57 12.40 14.89
N TYR A 164 18.65 12.11 13.59
CA TYR A 164 19.80 12.46 12.76
C TYR A 164 20.10 13.97 12.79
N ASN A 165 19.07 14.83 12.70
CA ASN A 165 19.23 16.28 12.76
C ASN A 165 19.67 16.81 14.14
N THR A 166 19.60 15.99 15.20
CA THR A 166 20.09 16.34 16.54
C THR A 166 21.49 15.85 16.83
N LEU A 167 22.11 15.10 15.90
CA LEU A 167 23.50 14.70 16.03
C LEU A 167 24.42 15.92 15.84
N PRO A 168 25.49 16.03 16.62
CA PRO A 168 26.44 17.14 16.57
C PRO A 168 27.24 17.19 15.26
#